data_AF-G3NZ31-F1
#
_entry.id   AF-G3NZ31-F1
#
_cell.length_a   1.000
_cell.length_b   1.000
_cell.length_c   1.000
_cell.angle_alpha   90.00
_cell.angle_beta   90.00
_cell.angle_gamma   90.00
#
_symmetry.space_group_name_H-M   'P 1'
#
loop_
_entity.id
_entity.type
_entity.pdbx_description
1 polymer ?
#
loop_
_entity_poly.entity_id
_entity_poly.type
_entity_poly.pdbx_seq_one_letter_code
_entity_poly.pdbx_strand_id
1 'polypeptide(L)'
;MDHKSVQAILMYFVLDMANFLQCKDDLLRSFCLAFTISRNFSQQIRAFWMLDRGHVKASMELLLSPGAAAPSLPWQHRCIIRCLLTRKRPQLALRYLRWTGPALESTEDTKLCTDVLLQNSRVSEAWALLRRSNVERDHMVMYFLQACNGLGLCAQALKVIPAPYNDEGDIKNETAKSQLALMKKAGTAPCPLSAKLYQAHRVTTVSPEDLVQLVRKAVIGVRQPPSKISEVVWPHPSARQSNSRETFLSTPVLRLLTKDDAERAPRADEPR
;
A
#
# COMPACT_ATOMS: atom_id res chain seq x y z
N MET A 1 -16.41 -9.48 -0.02
CA MET A 1 -15.21 -8.71 -0.42
C MET A 1 -15.61 -7.80 -1.56
N ASP A 2 -15.27 -6.52 -1.54
CA ASP A 2 -15.53 -5.66 -2.69
C ASP A 2 -14.69 -6.13 -3.88
N HIS A 3 -15.27 -6.06 -5.08
CA HIS A 3 -14.64 -6.53 -6.31
C HIS A 3 -13.26 -5.89 -6.53
N LYS A 4 -13.08 -4.62 -6.13
CA LYS A 4 -11.81 -3.91 -6.27
C LYS A 4 -10.72 -4.44 -5.34
N SER A 5 -11.02 -4.77 -4.08
CA SER A 5 -10.01 -5.38 -3.20
C SER A 5 -9.57 -6.77 -3.67
N VAL A 6 -10.48 -7.58 -4.18
CA VAL A 6 -10.12 -8.89 -4.79
C VAL A 6 -9.18 -8.67 -5.97
N GLN A 7 -9.54 -7.74 -6.88
CA GLN A 7 -8.69 -7.40 -8.02
C GLN A 7 -7.32 -6.87 -7.57
N ALA A 8 -7.25 -6.00 -6.56
CA ALA A 8 -5.98 -5.51 -6.01
C ALA A 8 -5.10 -6.66 -5.52
N ILE A 9 -5.64 -7.59 -4.72
CA ILE A 9 -4.88 -8.73 -4.20
C ILE A 9 -4.36 -9.62 -5.32
N LEU A 10 -5.21 -9.97 -6.28
CA LEU A 10 -4.80 -10.78 -7.43
C LEU A 10 -3.74 -10.07 -8.26
N MET A 11 -3.85 -8.75 -8.43
CA MET A 11 -2.84 -7.95 -9.10
C MET A 11 -1.50 -7.94 -8.36
N TYR A 12 -1.49 -7.82 -7.02
CA TYR A 12 -0.28 -7.95 -6.22
C TYR A 12 0.38 -9.32 -6.43
N PHE A 13 -0.41 -10.39 -6.39
CA PHE A 13 0.08 -11.73 -6.64
C PHE A 13 0.67 -11.87 -8.06
N VAL A 14 0.00 -11.33 -9.08
CA VAL A 14 0.50 -11.34 -10.46
C VAL A 14 1.80 -10.54 -10.59
N LEU A 15 1.93 -9.40 -9.91
CA LEU A 15 3.16 -8.60 -9.87
C LEU A 15 4.30 -9.36 -9.19
N ASP A 16 4.04 -10.03 -8.08
CA ASP A 16 5.02 -10.86 -7.38
C ASP A 16 5.47 -12.03 -8.26
N MET A 17 4.54 -12.71 -8.93
CA MET A 17 4.85 -13.79 -9.88
C MET A 17 5.66 -13.29 -11.07
N ALA A 18 5.26 -12.16 -11.68
CA ALA A 18 5.99 -11.57 -12.80
C ALA A 18 7.42 -11.20 -12.40
N ASN A 19 7.60 -10.60 -11.22
CA ASN A 19 8.91 -10.26 -10.68
C ASN A 19 9.75 -11.50 -10.36
N PHE A 20 9.15 -12.53 -9.75
CA PHE A 20 9.83 -13.78 -9.39
C PHE A 20 10.31 -14.54 -10.64
N LEU A 21 9.45 -14.64 -11.65
CA LEU A 21 9.75 -15.33 -12.91
C LEU A 21 10.55 -14.47 -13.91
N GLN A 22 10.80 -13.19 -13.58
CA GLN A 22 11.43 -12.20 -14.47
C GLN A 22 10.69 -12.08 -15.82
N CYS A 23 9.37 -12.22 -15.79
CA CYS A 23 8.53 -12.02 -16.97
C CYS A 23 8.50 -10.53 -17.32
N LYS A 24 8.39 -10.23 -18.62
CA LYS A 24 8.07 -8.88 -19.09
C LYS A 24 6.68 -8.47 -18.58
N ASP A 25 6.40 -7.17 -18.62
CA ASP A 25 5.13 -6.55 -18.18
C ASP A 25 3.86 -7.12 -18.86
N ASP A 26 4.03 -7.97 -19.87
CA ASP A 26 2.98 -8.66 -20.61
C ASP A 26 2.03 -9.46 -19.70
N LEU A 27 2.52 -10.07 -18.61
CA LEU A 27 1.66 -10.85 -17.71
C LEU A 27 0.62 -9.97 -17.00
N LEU A 28 1.06 -8.85 -16.42
CA LEU A 28 0.18 -7.89 -15.75
C LEU A 28 -0.81 -7.28 -16.74
N ARG A 29 -0.31 -6.93 -17.94
CA ARG A 29 -1.13 -6.34 -18.99
C ARG A 29 -2.24 -7.28 -19.45
N SER A 30 -1.89 -8.53 -19.73
CA SER A 30 -2.84 -9.59 -20.11
C SER A 30 -3.86 -9.83 -19.01
N PHE A 31 -3.43 -9.87 -17.75
CA PHE A 31 -4.34 -9.97 -16.60
C PHE A 31 -5.33 -8.79 -16.58
N CYS A 32 -4.85 -7.55 -16.67
CA CYS A 32 -5.73 -6.38 -16.62
C CYS A 32 -6.74 -6.38 -17.77
N LEU A 33 -6.33 -6.79 -18.98
CA LEU A 33 -7.22 -6.90 -20.13
C LEU A 33 -8.29 -7.98 -19.92
N ALA A 34 -7.90 -9.18 -19.48
CA ALA A 34 -8.81 -10.30 -19.25
C ALA A 34 -9.89 -9.99 -18.21
N PHE A 35 -9.55 -9.18 -17.19
CA PHE A 35 -10.44 -8.81 -16.09
C PHE A 35 -11.01 -7.39 -16.19
N THR A 36 -10.88 -6.75 -17.37
CA THR A 36 -11.36 -5.40 -17.66
C THR A 36 -10.97 -4.36 -16.59
N ILE A 37 -9.76 -4.52 -16.03
CA ILE A 37 -9.22 -3.64 -15.00
C ILE A 37 -8.78 -2.33 -15.64
N SER A 38 -9.27 -1.21 -15.11
CA SER A 38 -8.93 0.11 -15.63
C SER A 38 -7.44 0.42 -15.50
N ARG A 39 -6.92 1.21 -16.45
CA ARG A 39 -5.52 1.67 -16.44
C ARG A 39 -5.18 2.40 -15.14
N ASN A 40 -6.07 3.25 -14.66
CA ASN A 40 -5.82 4.04 -13.45
C ASN A 40 -5.71 3.15 -12.20
N PHE A 41 -6.60 2.17 -12.06
CA PHE A 41 -6.55 1.24 -10.94
C PHE A 41 -5.30 0.37 -11.00
N SER A 42 -5.02 -0.23 -12.16
CA SER A 42 -3.86 -1.10 -12.33
C SER A 42 -2.53 -0.39 -12.11
N GLN A 43 -2.40 0.84 -12.63
CA GLN A 43 -1.25 1.71 -12.41
C GLN A 43 -1.04 2.03 -10.92
N GLN A 44 -2.12 2.34 -10.20
CA GLN A 44 -2.06 2.65 -8.78
C GLN A 44 -1.62 1.43 -7.96
N ILE A 45 -2.17 0.24 -8.24
CA ILE A 45 -1.74 -1.01 -7.59
C ILE A 45 -0.27 -1.31 -7.87
N ARG A 46 0.18 -1.15 -9.13
CA ARG A 46 1.59 -1.31 -9.50
C ARG A 46 2.49 -0.34 -8.74
N ALA A 47 2.07 0.90 -8.57
CA ALA A 47 2.82 1.88 -7.83
C ALA A 47 2.91 1.54 -6.34
N PHE A 48 1.82 1.08 -5.72
CA PHE A 48 1.85 0.61 -4.33
C PHE A 48 2.78 -0.59 -4.14
N TRP A 49 2.73 -1.56 -5.05
CA TRP A 49 3.66 -2.69 -5.07
C TRP A 49 5.13 -2.23 -5.17
N MET A 50 5.44 -1.26 -6.04
CA MET A 50 6.77 -0.66 -6.13
C MET A 50 7.19 0.04 -4.83
N LEU A 51 6.27 0.74 -4.16
CA LEU A 51 6.52 1.33 -2.85
C LEU A 51 6.85 0.25 -1.83
N ASP A 52 6.11 -0.84 -1.77
CA ASP A 52 6.35 -1.92 -0.81
C ASP A 52 7.75 -2.54 -0.99
N ARG A 53 8.22 -2.64 -2.23
CA ARG A 53 9.54 -3.17 -2.61
C ARG A 53 10.70 -2.17 -2.50
N GLY A 54 10.43 -0.93 -2.09
CA GLY A 54 11.47 0.10 -1.93
C GLY A 54 11.82 0.87 -3.21
N HIS A 55 11.13 0.59 -4.32
CA HIS A 55 11.27 1.33 -5.58
C HIS A 55 10.52 2.66 -5.54
N VAL A 56 10.92 3.53 -4.61
CA VAL A 56 10.21 4.79 -4.29
C VAL A 56 10.10 5.70 -5.52
N LYS A 57 11.20 5.93 -6.25
CA LYS A 57 11.20 6.85 -7.39
C LYS A 57 10.23 6.39 -8.49
N ALA A 58 10.33 5.13 -8.91
CA ALA A 58 9.46 4.54 -9.93
C ALA A 58 7.99 4.55 -9.49
N SER A 59 7.72 4.25 -8.22
CA SER A 59 6.36 4.36 -7.69
C SER A 59 5.81 5.79 -7.78
N MET A 60 6.59 6.80 -7.38
CA MET A 60 6.14 8.18 -7.42
C MET A 60 5.97 8.69 -8.85
N GLU A 61 6.76 8.21 -9.82
CA GLU A 61 6.56 8.50 -11.25
C GLU A 61 5.20 8.00 -11.74
N LEU A 62 4.77 6.82 -11.29
CA LEU A 62 3.44 6.29 -11.59
C LEU A 62 2.33 7.03 -10.84
N LEU A 63 2.47 7.28 -9.53
CA LEU A 63 1.42 7.94 -8.74
C LEU A 63 1.18 9.39 -9.16
N LEU A 64 2.22 10.09 -9.64
CA LEU A 64 2.17 11.51 -9.98
C LEU A 64 2.14 11.76 -11.49
N SER A 65 1.95 10.74 -12.31
CA SER A 65 1.92 10.89 -13.76
C SER A 65 0.70 11.72 -14.20
N PRO A 66 0.78 12.48 -15.30
CA PRO A 66 -0.39 13.09 -15.92
C PRO A 66 -1.48 12.03 -16.20
N GLY A 67 -2.69 12.26 -15.68
CA GLY A 67 -3.81 11.33 -15.82
C GLY A 67 -3.88 10.20 -14.78
N ALA A 68 -2.94 10.14 -13.82
CA ALA A 68 -3.09 9.24 -12.66
C ALA A 68 -4.31 9.65 -11.83
N ALA A 69 -5.04 8.67 -11.31
CA ALA A 69 -6.08 8.90 -10.32
C ALA A 69 -5.45 8.94 -8.92
N ALA A 70 -5.84 9.94 -8.11
CA ALA A 70 -5.45 9.97 -6.71
C ALA A 70 -6.01 8.73 -5.99
N PRO A 71 -5.29 8.19 -5.00
CA PRO A 71 -5.86 7.20 -4.09
C PRO A 71 -7.17 7.72 -3.51
N SER A 72 -8.21 6.88 -3.49
CA SER A 72 -9.53 7.31 -3.04
C SER A 72 -9.75 7.10 -1.54
N LEU A 73 -8.91 6.27 -0.91
CA LEU A 73 -9.08 5.91 0.48
C LEU A 73 -8.10 6.70 1.37
N PRO A 74 -8.58 7.39 2.42
CA PRO A 74 -7.76 8.19 3.34
C PRO A 74 -6.54 7.44 3.89
N TRP A 75 -6.71 6.16 4.25
CA TRP A 75 -5.63 5.34 4.78
C TRP A 75 -4.50 5.07 3.76
N GLN A 76 -4.80 5.10 2.45
CA GLN A 76 -3.77 4.93 1.40
C GLN A 76 -2.83 6.13 1.39
N HIS A 77 -3.38 7.36 1.48
CA HIS A 77 -2.57 8.58 1.62
C HIS A 77 -1.67 8.51 2.86
N ARG A 78 -2.22 8.12 4.01
CA ARG A 78 -1.45 7.95 5.25
C ARG A 78 -0.29 6.98 5.06
N CYS A 79 -0.52 5.84 4.40
CA CYS A 79 0.53 4.83 4.18
C CYS A 79 1.63 5.34 3.24
N ILE A 80 1.26 6.00 2.14
CA ILE A 80 2.22 6.56 1.18
C ILE A 80 3.09 7.61 1.86
N ILE A 81 2.47 8.57 2.57
CA ILE A 81 3.19 9.64 3.25
C ILE A 81 4.13 9.07 4.32
N ARG A 82 3.63 8.17 5.20
CA ARG A 82 4.48 7.52 6.21
C ARG A 82 5.66 6.79 5.57
N CYS A 83 5.42 6.04 4.50
CA CYS A 83 6.46 5.31 3.77
C CYS A 83 7.55 6.26 3.24
N LEU A 84 7.16 7.40 2.68
CA LEU A 84 8.09 8.41 2.17
C LEU A 84 8.89 9.07 3.30
N LEU A 85 8.26 9.41 4.42
CA LEU A 85 8.93 10.00 5.58
C LEU A 85 9.90 9.03 6.24
N THR A 86 9.49 7.78 6.50
CA THR A 86 10.36 6.72 7.06
C THR A 86 11.57 6.46 6.18
N ARG A 87 11.45 6.62 4.86
CA ARG A 87 12.54 6.48 3.90
C ARG A 87 13.33 7.76 3.67
N LYS A 88 13.16 8.79 4.51
CA LYS A 88 13.86 10.09 4.41
C LYS A 88 13.70 10.73 3.03
N ARG A 89 12.48 10.66 2.45
CA ARG A 89 12.11 11.31 1.18
C ARG A 89 11.06 12.42 1.38
N PRO A 90 11.30 13.43 2.24
CA PRO A 90 10.29 14.45 2.58
C PRO A 90 9.88 15.29 1.36
N GLN A 91 10.77 15.54 0.41
CA GLN A 91 10.45 16.30 -0.82
C GLN A 91 9.43 15.57 -1.70
N LEU A 92 9.52 14.24 -1.79
CA LEU A 92 8.54 13.43 -2.52
C LEU A 92 7.20 13.39 -1.77
N ALA A 93 7.23 13.34 -0.43
CA ALA A 93 6.02 13.43 0.38
C ALA A 93 5.31 14.77 0.19
N LEU A 94 6.04 15.89 0.13
CA LEU A 94 5.48 17.21 -0.13
C LEU A 94 4.89 17.30 -1.54
N ARG A 95 5.60 16.77 -2.55
CA ARG A 95 5.09 16.72 -3.92
C ARG A 95 3.79 15.91 -4.01
N TYR A 96 3.74 14.76 -3.32
CA TYR A 96 2.53 13.94 -3.23
C TYR A 96 1.38 14.70 -2.57
N LEU A 97 1.61 15.31 -1.40
CA LEU A 97 0.62 16.11 -0.67
C LEU A 97 0.00 17.19 -1.56
N ARG A 98 0.84 17.95 -2.27
CA ARG A 98 0.41 19.04 -3.17
C ARG A 98 -0.38 18.53 -4.37
N TRP A 99 -0.06 17.32 -4.86
CA TRP A 99 -0.76 16.73 -5.99
C TRP A 99 -2.11 16.14 -5.59
N THR A 100 -2.20 15.45 -4.45
CA THR A 100 -3.46 14.83 -4.02
C THR A 100 -4.39 15.76 -3.26
N GLY A 101 -3.88 16.72 -2.49
CA GLY A 101 -4.66 17.53 -1.55
C GLY A 101 -5.57 16.68 -0.66
N PRO A 102 -5.04 15.70 0.10
CA PRO A 102 -5.87 14.71 0.78
C PRO A 102 -6.73 15.38 1.86
N ALA A 103 -7.96 14.90 2.04
CA ALA A 103 -8.82 15.36 3.11
C ALA A 103 -8.21 15.04 4.49
N LEU A 104 -8.30 15.99 5.42
CA LEU A 104 -7.85 15.83 6.80
C LEU A 104 -9.04 15.38 7.64
N GLU A 105 -9.20 14.07 7.80
CA GLU A 105 -10.35 13.48 8.50
C GLU A 105 -10.08 13.25 9.99
N SER A 106 -8.82 13.33 10.41
CA SER A 106 -8.39 13.02 11.78
C SER A 106 -7.25 13.91 12.26
N THR A 107 -7.03 13.94 13.57
CA THR A 107 -5.87 14.56 14.20
C THR A 107 -4.57 13.94 13.67
N GLU A 108 -4.56 12.62 13.42
CA GLU A 108 -3.43 11.91 12.84
C GLU A 108 -3.09 12.38 11.42
N ASP A 109 -4.09 12.71 10.60
CA ASP A 109 -3.84 13.27 9.25
C ASP A 109 -3.18 14.63 9.34
N THR A 110 -3.68 15.46 10.26
CA THR A 110 -3.16 16.80 10.48
C THR A 110 -1.71 16.72 10.94
N LYS A 111 -1.40 15.90 11.94
CA LYS A 111 -0.03 15.64 12.40
C LYS A 111 0.88 15.15 11.27
N LEU A 112 0.41 14.18 10.49
CA LEU A 112 1.20 13.61 9.40
C LEU A 112 1.49 14.64 8.30
N CYS A 113 0.53 15.49 7.94
CA CYS A 113 0.74 16.57 6.97
C CYS A 113 1.65 17.67 7.52
N THR A 114 1.51 18.00 8.81
CA THR A 114 2.43 18.90 9.53
C THR A 114 3.86 18.36 9.47
N ASP A 115 4.09 17.07 9.70
CA ASP A 115 5.43 16.46 9.61
C ASP A 115 6.04 16.60 8.23
N VAL A 116 5.25 16.40 7.18
CA VAL A 116 5.71 16.60 5.80
C VAL A 116 6.16 18.04 5.61
N LEU A 117 5.36 19.02 6.05
CA LEU A 117 5.70 20.43 5.90
C LEU A 117 6.96 20.80 6.69
N LEU A 118 7.06 20.38 7.96
CA LEU A 118 8.21 20.68 8.81
C LEU A 118 9.51 20.03 8.30
N GLN A 119 9.47 18.78 7.85
CA GLN A 119 10.65 18.13 7.26
C GLN A 119 11.11 18.77 5.93
N ASN A 120 10.26 19.61 5.31
CA ASN A 120 10.61 20.43 4.16
C ASN A 120 10.82 21.92 4.52
N SER A 121 11.01 22.23 5.81
CA SER A 121 11.20 23.59 6.33
C SER A 121 10.06 24.57 5.98
N ARG A 122 8.83 24.06 5.80
CA ARG A 122 7.63 24.87 5.51
C ARG A 122 6.88 25.24 6.79
N VAL A 123 7.58 25.91 7.71
CA VAL A 123 7.08 26.21 9.07
C VAL A 123 5.80 27.04 9.05
N SER A 124 5.74 28.07 8.19
CA SER A 124 4.54 28.92 8.04
C SER A 124 3.33 28.15 7.52
N GLU A 125 3.53 27.27 6.53
CA GLU A 125 2.45 26.42 5.99
C GLU A 125 1.99 25.40 7.06
N ALA A 126 2.92 24.82 7.81
CA ALA A 126 2.63 23.87 8.88
C ALA A 126 1.80 24.52 9.99
N TRP A 127 2.15 25.73 10.40
CA TRP A 127 1.39 26.50 11.38
C TRP A 127 -0.01 26.88 10.88
N ALA A 128 -0.10 27.34 9.62
CA ALA A 128 -1.38 27.69 9.02
C ALA A 128 -2.32 26.48 8.91
N LEU A 129 -1.79 25.30 8.55
CA LEU A 129 -2.55 24.04 8.49
C LEU A 129 -3.10 23.67 9.87
N LEU A 130 -2.27 23.77 10.91
CA LEU A 130 -2.66 23.49 12.29
C LEU A 130 -3.77 24.45 12.76
N ARG A 131 -3.63 25.75 12.50
CA ARG A 131 -4.65 26.75 12.88
C ARG A 131 -6.01 26.54 12.21
N ARG A 132 -6.03 25.91 11.04
CA ARG A 132 -7.26 25.58 10.31
C ARG A 132 -7.92 24.31 10.86
N SER A 133 -7.19 23.48 11.60
CA SER A 133 -7.76 22.30 12.24
C SER A 133 -8.52 22.72 13.51
N ASN A 134 -9.79 22.34 13.62
CA ASN A 134 -10.64 22.63 14.78
C ASN A 134 -10.43 21.64 15.94
N VAL A 135 -9.53 20.65 15.79
CA VAL A 135 -9.38 19.53 16.72
C VAL A 135 -8.24 19.81 17.69
N GLU A 136 -8.53 19.75 18.99
CA GLU A 136 -7.54 19.71 20.09
C GLU A 136 -6.37 20.71 19.94
N ARG A 137 -6.71 22.00 19.77
CA ARG A 137 -5.74 23.07 19.45
C ARG A 137 -4.50 23.05 20.33
N ASP A 138 -4.64 22.89 21.66
CA ASP A 138 -3.51 22.94 22.59
C ASP A 138 -2.56 21.76 22.39
N HIS A 139 -3.09 20.53 22.26
CA HIS A 139 -2.28 19.34 21.98
C HIS A 139 -1.57 19.45 20.63
N MET A 140 -2.22 20.03 19.62
CA MET A 140 -1.63 20.24 18.31
C MET A 140 -0.53 21.29 18.34
N VAL A 141 -0.71 22.41 19.04
CA VAL A 141 0.34 23.44 19.22
C VAL A 141 1.56 22.84 19.92
N MET A 142 1.34 22.09 20.99
CA MET A 142 2.42 21.38 21.69
C MET A 142 3.16 20.40 20.77
N TYR A 143 2.42 19.63 19.98
CA TYR A 143 2.98 18.73 18.97
C TYR A 143 3.87 19.48 17.96
N PHE A 144 3.37 20.60 17.42
CA PHE A 144 4.11 21.43 16.46
C PHE A 144 5.42 21.97 17.04
N LEU A 145 5.39 22.47 18.28
CA LEU A 145 6.58 22.98 18.97
C LEU A 145 7.60 21.86 19.21
N GLN A 146 7.16 20.68 19.65
CA GLN A 146 8.01 19.51 19.84
C GLN A 146 8.65 19.06 18.52
N ALA A 147 7.87 19.00 17.44
CA ALA A 147 8.36 18.63 16.11
C ALA A 147 9.37 19.65 15.56
N CYS A 148 9.12 20.94 15.75
CA CYS A 148 10.08 22.00 15.38
C CYS A 148 11.39 21.88 16.16
N ASN A 149 11.33 21.59 17.46
CA ASN A 149 12.51 21.37 18.28
C ASN A 149 13.34 20.17 17.80
N GLY A 150 12.68 19.05 17.51
CA GLY A 150 13.35 17.86 16.97
C GLY A 150 14.03 18.07 15.60
N LEU A 151 13.62 19.09 14.84
CA LEU A 151 14.15 19.43 13.52
C LEU A 151 15.05 20.68 13.52
N GLY A 152 15.29 21.32 14.67
CA GLY A 152 16.09 22.55 14.75
C GLY A 152 15.40 23.79 14.16
N LEU A 153 14.08 23.81 14.10
CA LEU A 153 13.26 24.86 13.47
C LEU A 153 12.66 25.86 14.48
N CYS A 154 13.04 25.80 15.76
CA CYS A 154 12.47 26.67 16.83
C CYS A 154 12.53 28.16 16.50
N ALA A 155 13.64 28.66 15.96
CA ALA A 155 13.78 30.07 15.61
C ALA A 155 12.81 30.51 14.50
N GLN A 156 12.45 29.61 13.58
CA GLN A 156 11.45 29.88 12.55
C GLN A 156 10.04 29.78 13.12
N ALA A 157 9.78 28.82 14.01
CA ALA A 157 8.50 28.67 14.68
C ALA A 157 8.12 29.92 15.49
N LEU A 158 9.08 30.47 16.25
CA LEU A 158 8.89 31.70 17.05
C LEU A 158 8.52 32.93 16.20
N LYS A 159 8.91 32.98 14.93
CA LYS A 159 8.55 34.09 14.02
C LYS A 159 7.10 34.00 13.52
N VAL A 160 6.55 32.79 13.50
CA VAL A 160 5.26 32.48 12.87
C VAL A 160 4.15 32.37 13.92
N ILE A 161 4.49 31.95 15.14
CA ILE A 161 3.57 31.94 16.27
C ILE A 161 3.42 33.39 16.75
N PRO A 162 2.21 33.97 16.73
CA PRO A 162 1.97 35.28 17.32
C PRO A 162 2.37 35.24 18.80
N ALA A 163 3.02 36.30 19.30
CA ALA A 163 3.31 36.43 20.73
C ALA A 163 2.04 36.17 21.55
N PRO A 164 2.12 35.42 22.67
CA PRO A 164 0.96 35.15 23.49
C PRO A 164 0.37 36.49 23.95
N TYR A 165 -0.95 36.63 23.85
CA TYR A 165 -1.64 37.61 24.68
C TYR A 165 -1.36 37.24 26.14
N ASN A 166 -0.84 38.20 26.90
CA ASN A 166 -0.61 38.08 28.33
C ASN A 166 -1.91 37.68 29.01
N ASP A 167 -1.99 36.45 29.50
CA ASP A 167 -2.80 36.14 30.66
C ASP A 167 -1.95 35.25 31.57
N GLU A 168 -1.60 35.80 32.73
CA GLU A 168 -0.82 35.13 33.77
C GLU A 168 -1.64 33.99 34.34
N GLY A 169 -1.37 32.78 33.86
CA GLY A 169 -1.93 31.54 34.39
C GLY A 169 -0.81 30.56 34.70
N ASP A 170 -0.42 30.51 35.96
CA ASP A 170 0.57 29.65 36.58
C ASP A 170 0.34 28.16 36.22
N ILE A 171 1.21 27.55 35.40
CA ILE A 171 1.18 26.10 35.14
C ILE A 171 2.51 25.50 35.58
N LYS A 172 2.43 24.74 36.68
CA LYS A 172 3.53 24.00 37.31
C LYS A 172 4.04 22.88 36.40
N ASN A 173 5.36 22.78 36.33
CA ASN A 173 6.13 21.95 35.42
C ASN A 173 6.43 20.57 36.04
N GLU A 174 5.54 19.57 35.96
CA GLU A 174 5.89 18.23 36.47
C GLU A 174 5.56 17.01 35.60
N THR A 175 4.95 17.14 34.42
CA THR A 175 4.53 15.95 33.64
C THR A 175 5.39 15.66 32.38
N ALA A 176 6.38 16.49 32.07
CA ALA A 176 7.14 16.38 30.81
C ALA A 176 8.16 15.22 30.74
N LYS A 177 8.51 14.56 31.86
CA LYS A 177 9.50 13.48 31.86
C LYS A 177 8.94 12.07 31.66
N SER A 178 7.66 11.82 31.96
CA SER A 178 7.10 10.46 31.89
C SER A 178 6.65 10.03 30.49
N GLN A 179 6.38 10.95 29.57
CA GLN A 179 5.95 10.60 28.21
C GLN A 179 7.10 10.36 27.22
N LEU A 180 8.34 10.75 27.57
CA LEU A 180 9.53 10.53 26.75
C LEU A 180 9.93 9.03 26.66
N ALA A 181 9.39 8.19 27.55
CA ALA A 181 9.69 6.75 27.59
C ALA A 181 8.80 5.90 26.66
N LEU A 182 7.68 6.42 26.14
CA LEU A 182 6.71 5.62 25.38
C LEU A 182 6.85 5.68 23.84
N MET A 183 7.85 6.39 23.31
CA MET A 183 8.07 6.49 21.86
C MET A 183 9.31 5.76 21.33
N LYS A 184 10.05 5.04 22.19
CA LYS A 184 11.22 4.24 21.76
C LYS A 184 10.89 2.85 21.22
N LYS A 185 9.62 2.53 20.93
CA LYS A 185 9.27 1.22 20.38
C LYS A 185 8.19 1.29 19.30
N ALA A 186 8.58 1.74 18.11
CA ALA A 186 7.95 1.31 16.86
C ALA A 186 8.87 1.61 15.67
N GLY A 187 10.08 1.06 15.70
CA GLY A 187 10.79 0.73 14.47
C GLY A 187 10.09 -0.45 13.79
N THR A 188 8.81 -0.30 13.48
CA THR A 188 8.06 -1.32 12.75
C THR A 188 8.43 -1.11 11.29
N ALA A 189 9.04 -2.13 10.67
CA ALA A 189 9.22 -2.16 9.23
C ALA A 189 7.89 -1.73 8.57
N PRO A 190 7.91 -0.88 7.52
CA PRO A 190 6.69 -0.49 6.83
C PRO A 190 5.91 -1.76 6.48
N CYS A 191 4.75 -1.96 7.10
CA CYS A 191 3.88 -3.04 6.69
C CYS A 191 3.48 -2.73 5.25
N PRO A 192 3.67 -3.66 4.31
CA PRO A 192 3.39 -3.38 2.91
C PRO A 192 1.91 -2.96 2.76
N LEU A 193 1.61 -2.07 1.81
CA LEU A 193 0.25 -1.64 1.48
C LEU A 193 -0.64 -2.86 1.21
N SER A 194 -0.07 -3.95 0.67
CA SER A 194 -0.74 -5.26 0.59
C SER A 194 -1.25 -5.75 1.96
N ALA A 195 -0.41 -5.76 3.00
CA ALA A 195 -0.81 -6.15 4.36
C ALA A 195 -1.91 -5.25 4.94
N LYS A 196 -1.89 -3.95 4.62
CA LYS A 196 -2.97 -3.01 5.01
C LYS A 196 -4.27 -3.28 4.26
N LEU A 197 -4.22 -3.64 2.97
CA LEU A 197 -5.40 -4.10 2.21
C LEU A 197 -6.00 -5.35 2.85
N TYR A 198 -5.17 -6.31 3.27
CA TYR A 198 -5.62 -7.49 4.01
C TYR A 198 -6.22 -7.14 5.40
N GLN A 199 -5.67 -6.16 6.11
CA GLN A 199 -6.16 -5.75 7.43
C GLN A 199 -7.46 -4.93 7.37
N ALA A 200 -7.63 -4.06 6.37
CA ALA A 200 -8.87 -3.31 6.14
C ALA A 200 -10.08 -4.25 5.94
N HIS A 201 -9.83 -5.49 5.53
CA HIS A 201 -10.85 -6.53 5.43
C HIS A 201 -11.34 -7.05 6.78
N ARG A 202 -10.58 -6.95 7.87
CA ARG A 202 -11.03 -7.44 9.20
C ARG A 202 -12.25 -6.69 9.75
N VAL A 203 -12.62 -5.58 9.12
CA VAL A 203 -13.85 -4.81 9.42
C VAL A 203 -15.08 -5.37 8.69
N THR A 204 -14.90 -6.23 7.69
CA THR A 204 -16.00 -6.93 6.99
C THR A 204 -15.79 -8.44 7.09
N THR A 205 -16.60 -9.07 7.95
CA THR A 205 -16.62 -10.52 8.20
C THR A 205 -16.95 -11.29 6.93
N VAL A 206 -15.94 -11.75 6.22
CA VAL A 206 -16.10 -12.75 5.16
C VAL A 206 -15.29 -13.96 5.60
N SER A 207 -15.94 -15.13 5.62
CA SER A 207 -15.32 -16.35 6.10
C SER A 207 -14.19 -16.77 5.15
N PRO A 208 -13.12 -17.44 5.62
CA PRO A 208 -12.09 -18.02 4.75
C PRO A 208 -12.67 -18.86 3.60
N GLU A 209 -13.79 -19.55 3.85
CA GLU A 209 -14.53 -20.37 2.88
C GLU A 209 -15.15 -19.53 1.76
N ASP A 210 -15.70 -18.35 2.10
CA ASP A 210 -16.28 -17.42 1.14
C ASP A 210 -15.21 -16.78 0.26
N LEU A 211 -14.03 -16.53 0.82
CA LEU A 211 -12.87 -16.03 0.07
C LEU A 211 -12.37 -17.09 -0.91
N VAL A 212 -12.30 -18.35 -0.50
CA VAL A 212 -11.96 -19.49 -1.39
C VAL A 212 -13.01 -19.65 -2.49
N GLN A 213 -14.31 -19.49 -2.17
CA GLN A 213 -15.39 -19.50 -3.16
C GLN A 213 -15.28 -18.36 -4.17
N LEU A 214 -14.99 -17.13 -3.72
CA LEU A 214 -14.77 -15.99 -4.60
C LEU A 214 -13.55 -16.17 -5.51
N VAL A 215 -12.46 -16.71 -4.98
CA VAL A 215 -11.26 -17.04 -5.76
C VAL A 215 -11.57 -18.13 -6.78
N ARG A 216 -12.25 -19.22 -6.38
CA ARG A 216 -12.69 -20.26 -7.33
C ARG A 216 -13.61 -19.68 -8.41
N LYS A 217 -14.56 -18.83 -8.05
CA LYS A 217 -15.48 -18.19 -8.99
C LYS A 217 -14.74 -17.29 -9.98
N ALA A 218 -13.76 -16.52 -9.51
CA ALA A 218 -12.89 -15.72 -10.37
C ALA A 218 -12.05 -16.61 -11.30
N VAL A 219 -11.47 -17.70 -10.80
CA VAL A 219 -10.68 -18.67 -11.57
C VAL A 219 -11.53 -19.45 -12.59
N ILE A 220 -12.78 -19.80 -12.25
CA ILE A 220 -13.72 -20.45 -13.18
C ILE A 220 -14.13 -19.48 -14.28
N GLY A 221 -14.36 -18.20 -13.94
CA GLY A 221 -14.59 -17.14 -14.94
C GLY A 221 -13.42 -16.98 -15.92
N VAL A 222 -12.18 -17.27 -15.51
CA VAL A 222 -11.00 -17.31 -16.39
C VAL A 222 -10.99 -18.54 -17.32
N ARG A 223 -11.53 -19.67 -16.87
CA ARG A 223 -11.57 -20.92 -17.67
C ARG A 223 -12.64 -20.90 -18.77
N GLN A 224 -13.64 -20.02 -18.68
CA GLN A 224 -14.69 -19.88 -19.69
C GLN A 224 -14.87 -18.40 -20.06
N PRO A 225 -14.05 -17.87 -20.99
CA PRO A 225 -14.28 -16.53 -21.50
C PRO A 225 -15.63 -16.46 -22.24
N PRO A 226 -16.36 -15.34 -22.20
CA PRO A 226 -17.54 -15.15 -23.05
C PRO A 226 -17.13 -15.30 -24.52
N SER A 227 -17.99 -15.93 -25.31
CA SER A 227 -17.77 -16.42 -26.68
C SER A 227 -17.45 -15.36 -27.76
N LYS A 228 -17.02 -14.16 -27.37
CA LYS A 228 -16.67 -13.04 -28.26
C LYS A 228 -15.25 -12.48 -28.08
N ILE A 229 -14.37 -13.16 -27.34
CA ILE A 229 -12.95 -12.77 -27.29
C ILE A 229 -12.23 -13.48 -28.43
N SER A 230 -11.92 -12.72 -29.47
CA SER A 230 -11.00 -13.10 -30.56
C SER A 230 -9.77 -13.77 -29.96
N GLU A 231 -9.46 -14.95 -30.50
CA GLU A 231 -8.31 -15.78 -30.18
C GLU A 231 -7.06 -14.93 -29.89
N VAL A 232 -6.66 -14.89 -28.61
CA VAL A 232 -5.40 -14.27 -28.21
C VAL A 232 -4.30 -15.19 -28.70
N VAL A 233 -3.74 -14.86 -29.87
CA VAL A 233 -2.56 -15.52 -30.41
C VAL A 233 -1.39 -15.18 -29.49
N TRP A 234 -0.99 -16.15 -28.69
CA TRP A 234 0.26 -16.09 -27.94
C TRP A 234 1.43 -15.96 -28.93
N PRO A 235 2.37 -15.02 -28.75
CA PRO A 235 3.55 -14.97 -29.61
C PRO A 235 4.30 -16.30 -29.51
N HIS A 236 4.41 -17.01 -30.63
CA HIS A 236 5.19 -18.25 -30.72
C HIS A 236 6.64 -18.00 -30.27
N PRO A 237 7.24 -18.92 -29.50
CA PRO A 237 8.63 -18.77 -29.08
C PRO A 237 9.53 -18.80 -30.32
N SER A 238 10.10 -17.67 -30.70
CA SER A 238 11.23 -17.66 -31.62
C SER A 238 12.40 -18.38 -30.95
N ALA A 239 12.95 -19.36 -31.66
CA ALA A 239 14.00 -20.25 -31.20
C ALA A 239 15.14 -19.47 -30.53
N ARG A 240 15.31 -19.67 -29.22
CA ARG A 240 16.49 -19.20 -28.49
C ARG A 240 17.68 -20.02 -28.97
N GLN A 241 18.72 -19.34 -29.44
CA GLN A 241 20.05 -19.93 -29.55
C GLN A 241 20.51 -20.32 -28.13
N SER A 242 20.70 -21.62 -27.97
CA SER A 242 21.26 -22.30 -26.82
C SER A 242 22.61 -21.71 -26.44
N ASN A 243 22.76 -21.30 -25.17
CA ASN A 243 24.00 -21.38 -24.38
C ASN A 243 23.74 -20.88 -22.94
N SER A 244 22.89 -21.59 -22.20
CA SER A 244 22.89 -21.50 -20.74
C SER A 244 22.39 -22.82 -20.17
N ARG A 245 23.22 -23.48 -19.35
CA ARG A 245 22.95 -24.78 -18.73
C ARG A 245 21.52 -24.84 -18.16
N GLU A 246 20.74 -25.76 -18.70
CA GLU A 246 19.41 -26.11 -18.22
C GLU A 246 19.51 -26.74 -16.84
N THR A 247 19.03 -26.04 -15.81
CA THR A 247 18.64 -26.68 -14.55
C THR A 247 17.19 -27.10 -14.68
N PHE A 248 16.97 -28.35 -15.09
CA PHE A 248 15.66 -28.99 -15.03
C PHE A 248 15.20 -29.04 -13.57
N LEU A 249 14.17 -28.27 -13.22
CA LEU A 249 13.41 -28.54 -12.00
C LEU A 249 12.49 -29.73 -12.30
N SER A 250 12.95 -30.92 -11.92
CA SER A 250 12.13 -32.12 -11.87
C SER A 250 10.93 -31.88 -10.95
N THR A 251 9.78 -32.37 -11.37
CA THR A 251 8.45 -32.17 -10.80
C THR A 251 8.02 -33.33 -9.89
N PRO A 252 7.96 -33.13 -8.56
CA PRO A 252 7.09 -33.92 -7.68
C PRO A 252 5.88 -33.12 -7.16
N VAL A 253 5.96 -31.79 -7.11
CA VAL A 253 4.99 -30.95 -6.38
C VAL A 253 3.61 -30.90 -7.06
N LEU A 254 3.54 -31.13 -8.37
CA LEU A 254 2.27 -31.07 -9.12
C LEU A 254 1.40 -32.33 -9.02
N ARG A 255 1.88 -33.45 -8.45
CA ARG A 255 1.06 -34.68 -8.29
C ARG A 255 0.25 -34.73 -6.99
N LEU A 256 0.54 -33.85 -6.02
CA LEU A 256 -0.16 -33.82 -4.73
C LEU A 256 -1.47 -33.02 -4.75
N LEU A 257 -1.84 -32.43 -5.89
CA LEU A 257 -3.05 -31.60 -6.01
C LEU A 257 -4.18 -32.23 -6.84
N THR A 258 -4.02 -33.48 -7.31
CA THR A 258 -4.99 -34.11 -8.23
C THR A 258 -5.32 -35.58 -7.91
N LYS A 259 -5.15 -36.05 -6.68
CA LYS A 259 -5.67 -37.37 -6.31
C LYS A 259 -6.29 -37.31 -4.92
N ASP A 260 -7.62 -37.24 -4.88
CA ASP A 260 -8.45 -38.17 -4.11
C ASP A 260 -9.88 -38.15 -4.66
N ASP A 261 -10.59 -39.25 -4.42
CA ASP A 261 -11.94 -39.62 -4.86
C ASP A 261 -12.09 -40.26 -6.25
N ALA A 262 -11.53 -41.47 -6.40
CA ALA A 262 -12.26 -42.54 -7.08
C ALA A 262 -11.81 -43.92 -6.55
N GLU A 263 -12.79 -44.76 -6.25
CA GLU A 263 -12.76 -46.22 -5.97
C GLU A 263 -12.79 -46.67 -4.50
N ARG A 264 -14.02 -46.87 -4.03
CA ARG A 264 -14.33 -47.92 -3.06
C ARG A 264 -15.48 -48.77 -3.60
N ALA A 265 -15.15 -49.93 -4.18
CA ALA A 265 -16.05 -51.09 -4.29
C ALA A 265 -15.21 -52.39 -4.18
N PRO A 266 -15.76 -53.47 -3.58
CA PRO A 266 -14.97 -54.55 -2.99
C PRO A 266 -14.58 -55.63 -4.00
N ARG A 267 -13.42 -56.27 -3.78
CA ARG A 267 -12.97 -57.46 -4.51
C ARG A 267 -13.65 -58.71 -3.96
N ALA A 268 -14.07 -59.57 -4.89
CA ALA A 268 -14.52 -60.93 -4.65
C ALA A 268 -13.35 -61.82 -4.15
N ASP A 269 -13.66 -62.67 -3.17
CA ASP A 269 -12.84 -63.78 -2.70
C ASP A 269 -13.16 -65.05 -3.51
N GLU A 270 -12.12 -65.70 -4.03
CA GLU A 270 -11.87 -67.16 -4.02
C GLU A 270 -10.51 -67.41 -4.72
N PRO A 271 -9.70 -68.43 -4.36
CA PRO A 271 -10.15 -69.82 -4.16
C PRO A 271 -9.46 -70.65 -3.06
N ARG A 272 -10.16 -71.69 -2.58
CA ARG A 272 -9.66 -73.08 -2.44
C ARG A 272 -10.81 -74.06 -2.29
#